data_AF-A0A957PNQ5-F1
#
_entry.id   AF-A0A957PNQ5-F1
#
_cell.length_a   1.000
_cell.length_b   1.000
_cell.length_c   1.000
_cell.angle_alpha   90.00
_cell.angle_beta   90.00
_cell.angle_gamma   90.00
#
_symmetry.space_group_name_H-M   'P 1'
#
loop_
_entity.id
_entity.type
_entity.pdbx_description
1 polymer ?
#
loop_
_entity_poly.entity_id
_entity_poly.type
_entity_poly.pdbx_seq_one_letter_code
_entity_poly.pdbx_strand_id
1 'polypeptide(L)'
;ENDSAAVAPAPSNLIILGFVQRDLDCRFFTELAAESWQTLADVAVEIRPYADATQLFDELTAAPNSSTIFITNCFVDPDDRPYLRQHISQLQIIGKAFWEANDKKLLTVSNAGTPSQLRRQFPAIYNFIVNQTYDDAQITAQDPAGWLQENRATVQSWMNN
;
A
#
# COMPACT_ATOMS: atom_id res chain seq x y z
N GLU A 1 -3.06 41.09 2.56
CA GLU A 1 -2.58 40.25 3.67
C GLU A 1 -2.68 38.80 3.24
N ASN A 2 -1.61 38.01 3.43
CA ASN A 2 -1.54 36.62 3.00
C ASN A 2 -2.27 35.77 4.04
N ASP A 3 -3.40 35.18 3.63
CA ASP A 3 -4.15 34.23 4.43
C ASP A 3 -3.43 32.87 4.36
N SER A 4 -2.47 32.66 5.27
CA SER A 4 -1.84 31.36 5.46
C SER A 4 -2.85 30.43 6.10
N ALA A 5 -3.56 29.65 5.27
CA ALA A 5 -4.37 28.54 5.74
C ALA A 5 -3.51 27.62 6.61
N ALA A 6 -3.85 27.53 7.90
CA ALA A 6 -3.21 26.62 8.83
C ALA A 6 -3.46 25.19 8.34
N VAL A 7 -2.39 24.48 7.96
CA VAL A 7 -2.45 23.06 7.65
C VAL A 7 -2.83 22.35 8.95
N ALA A 8 -4.01 21.74 8.98
CA ALA A 8 -4.45 20.94 10.11
C ALA A 8 -3.39 19.86 10.38
N PRO A 9 -3.04 19.58 11.66
CA PRO A 9 -2.09 18.53 11.96
C PRO A 9 -2.60 17.19 11.40
N ALA A 10 -1.71 16.44 10.75
CA ALA A 10 -2.04 15.11 10.27
C ALA A 10 -2.52 14.25 11.45
N PRO A 11 -3.57 13.42 11.25
CA PRO A 11 -4.02 12.53 12.31
C PRO A 11 -2.87 11.60 12.72
N SER A 12 -2.75 11.29 14.00
CA SER A 12 -1.66 10.47 14.57
C SER A 12 -1.60 9.04 14.02
N ASN A 13 -2.55 8.67 13.16
CA ASN A 13 -2.78 7.33 12.61
C ASN A 13 -2.88 7.34 11.08
N LEU A 14 -2.33 8.36 10.41
CA LEU A 14 -2.35 8.44 8.94
C LEU A 14 -1.42 7.38 8.32
N ILE A 15 -1.97 6.58 7.42
CA ILE A 15 -1.20 5.70 6.53
C ILE A 15 -1.12 6.35 5.15
N ILE A 16 0.08 6.45 4.58
CA ILE A 16 0.28 6.87 3.19
C ILE A 16 0.46 5.64 2.32
N LEU A 17 -0.35 5.56 1.26
CA LEU A 17 -0.22 4.61 0.18
C LEU A 17 0.33 5.30 -1.07
N GLY A 18 1.62 5.08 -1.34
CA GLY A 18 2.28 5.59 -2.53
C GLY A 18 2.10 4.68 -3.74
N PHE A 19 1.83 5.25 -4.91
CA PHE A 19 1.79 4.50 -6.16
C PHE A 19 2.40 5.24 -7.34
N VAL A 20 2.83 4.49 -8.36
CA VAL A 20 3.22 5.00 -9.68
C VAL A 20 2.22 4.44 -10.68
N GLN A 21 1.74 5.28 -11.61
CA GLN A 21 0.88 4.80 -12.68
C GLN A 21 1.68 3.90 -13.62
N ARG A 22 1.27 2.62 -13.74
CA ARG A 22 1.93 1.59 -14.54
C ARG A 22 0.90 0.63 -15.12
N ASP A 23 1.30 -0.18 -16.09
CA ASP A 23 0.44 -1.14 -16.81
C ASP A 23 -0.10 -2.30 -15.95
N LEU A 24 0.36 -2.44 -14.69
CA LEU A 24 -0.08 -3.49 -13.77
C LEU A 24 -1.14 -3.02 -12.77
N ASP A 25 -1.94 -2.02 -13.15
CA ASP A 25 -3.06 -1.52 -12.34
C ASP A 25 -2.68 -1.19 -10.87
N CYS A 26 -1.46 -0.69 -10.69
CA CYS A 26 -0.90 -0.25 -9.41
C CYS A 26 -1.84 0.71 -8.66
N ARG A 27 -2.52 1.57 -9.42
CA ARG A 27 -3.55 2.48 -8.92
C ARG A 27 -4.75 1.74 -8.34
N PHE A 28 -5.29 0.77 -9.07
CA PHE A 28 -6.46 -0.01 -8.64
C PHE A 28 -6.18 -0.70 -7.30
N PHE A 29 -5.09 -1.45 -7.17
CA PHE A 29 -4.77 -2.15 -5.92
C PHE A 29 -4.45 -1.20 -4.77
N THR A 30 -3.96 0.00 -5.07
CA THR A 30 -3.74 1.05 -4.07
C THR A 30 -5.07 1.63 -3.58
N GLU A 31 -5.97 1.98 -4.49
CA GLU A 31 -7.30 2.49 -4.17
C GLU A 31 -8.14 1.42 -3.44
N LEU A 32 -8.08 0.17 -3.87
CA LEU A 32 -8.77 -0.95 -3.22
C LEU A 32 -8.27 -1.16 -1.78
N ALA A 33 -6.97 -1.11 -1.56
CA ALA A 33 -6.41 -1.19 -0.21
C ALA A 33 -6.86 0.00 0.65
N ALA A 34 -6.80 1.23 0.12
CA ALA A 34 -7.25 2.42 0.84
C ALA A 34 -8.74 2.30 1.25
N GLU A 35 -9.60 1.97 0.30
CA GLU A 35 -11.04 1.81 0.53
C GLU A 35 -11.31 0.71 1.56
N SER A 36 -10.63 -0.44 1.44
CA SER A 36 -10.75 -1.53 2.41
C SER A 36 -10.39 -1.08 3.82
N TRP A 37 -9.29 -0.34 3.98
CA TRP A 37 -8.76 0.07 5.28
C TRP A 37 -9.60 1.18 5.92
N GLN A 38 -10.08 2.12 5.11
CA GLN A 38 -10.97 3.18 5.56
C GLN A 38 -12.34 2.62 5.98
N THR A 39 -12.93 1.74 5.17
CA THR A 39 -14.31 1.26 5.41
C THR A 39 -14.42 0.10 6.40
N LEU A 40 -13.41 -0.77 6.48
CA LEU A 40 -13.48 -1.98 7.30
C LEU A 40 -12.63 -1.90 8.57
N ALA A 41 -11.61 -1.04 8.60
CA ALA A 41 -10.71 -0.88 9.74
C ALA A 41 -10.72 0.52 10.37
N ASP A 42 -11.51 1.46 9.83
CA ASP A 42 -11.63 2.84 10.32
C ASP A 42 -10.26 3.56 10.43
N VAL A 43 -9.41 3.36 9.42
CA VAL A 43 -8.07 3.96 9.35
C VAL A 43 -8.04 5.10 8.34
N ALA A 44 -7.45 6.22 8.72
CA ALA A 44 -7.18 7.31 7.79
C ALA A 44 -6.07 6.92 6.81
N VAL A 45 -6.38 6.98 5.51
CA VAL A 45 -5.44 6.68 4.42
C VAL A 45 -5.33 7.87 3.47
N GLU A 46 -4.10 8.27 3.16
CA GLU A 46 -3.78 9.18 2.06
C GLU A 46 -3.22 8.37 0.89
N ILE A 47 -3.83 8.50 -0.29
CA ILE A 47 -3.24 7.97 -1.53
C ILE A 47 -2.35 9.05 -2.14
N ARG A 48 -1.11 8.70 -2.46
CA ARG A 48 -0.14 9.64 -3.03
C ARG A 48 0.44 9.12 -4.36
N PRO A 49 0.16 9.81 -5.48
CA PRO A 49 0.78 9.47 -6.75
C PRO A 49 2.22 9.98 -6.83
N TYR A 50 3.06 9.22 -7.52
CA TYR A 50 4.44 9.58 -7.85
C TYR A 50 4.64 9.54 -9.37
N ALA A 51 5.54 10.39 -9.87
CA ALA A 51 5.83 10.47 -11.30
C ALA A 51 6.54 9.20 -11.80
N ASP A 52 7.40 8.61 -10.96
CA ASP A 52 8.20 7.44 -11.32
C ASP A 52 8.57 6.59 -10.09
N ALA A 53 9.16 5.43 -10.36
CA ALA A 53 9.62 4.47 -9.36
C ALA A 53 10.65 5.07 -8.39
N THR A 54 11.56 5.90 -8.90
CA THR A 54 12.65 6.47 -8.12
C THR A 54 12.08 7.36 -7.02
N GLN A 55 11.19 8.29 -7.36
CA GLN A 55 10.55 9.17 -6.38
C GLN A 55 9.75 8.39 -5.32
N LEU A 56 9.03 7.33 -5.74
CA LEU A 56 8.31 6.48 -4.81
C LEU A 56 9.26 5.82 -3.78
N PHE A 57 10.33 5.18 -4.25
CA PHE A 57 11.24 4.45 -3.36
C PHE A 57 12.16 5.38 -2.56
N ASP A 58 12.51 6.55 -3.08
CA ASP A 58 13.22 7.59 -2.32
C ASP A 58 12.38 8.03 -1.11
N GLU A 59 11.07 8.27 -1.29
CA GLU A 59 10.21 8.61 -0.16
C GLU A 59 10.08 7.46 0.86
N LEU A 60 9.87 6.21 0.39
CA LEU A 60 9.79 5.04 1.28
C LEU A 60 11.04 4.91 2.17
N THR A 61 12.21 5.26 1.65
CA THR A 61 13.49 5.12 2.35
C THR A 61 13.86 6.33 3.21
N ALA A 62 13.29 7.52 2.93
CA ALA A 62 13.57 8.76 3.64
C ALA A 62 12.99 8.83 5.07
N ALA A 63 12.01 7.97 5.41
CA ALA A 63 11.21 8.11 6.63
C ALA A 63 11.32 6.95 7.67
N PRO A 64 12.52 6.46 8.06
CA PRO A 64 12.64 5.30 8.95
C PRO A 64 12.13 5.51 10.38
N ASN A 65 11.98 6.77 10.82
CA ASN A 65 11.57 7.14 12.19
C ASN A 65 10.35 8.07 12.20
N SER A 66 9.63 8.18 11.09
CA SER A 66 8.43 9.02 11.08
C SER A 66 7.28 8.31 11.81
N SER A 67 6.41 9.08 12.44
CA SER A 67 5.12 8.59 12.95
C SER A 67 4.17 8.18 11.82
N THR A 68 4.53 8.48 10.57
CA THR A 68 3.74 8.19 9.40
C THR A 68 4.12 6.83 8.84
N ILE A 69 3.12 5.99 8.62
CA ILE A 69 3.31 4.68 8.00
C ILE A 69 3.27 4.86 6.48
N PHE A 70 4.36 4.55 5.80
CA PHE A 70 4.45 4.62 4.33
C PHE A 70 4.53 3.22 3.73
N ILE A 71 3.60 2.91 2.83
CA ILE A 71 3.49 1.62 2.15
C ILE A 71 3.26 1.85 0.66
N THR A 72 3.71 0.92 -0.18
CA THR A 72 3.30 0.82 -1.58
C THR A 72 2.86 -0.59 -1.91
N ASN A 73 1.77 -0.73 -2.67
CA ASN A 73 1.34 -1.98 -3.30
C ASN A 73 1.88 -2.08 -4.75
N CYS A 74 2.81 -1.20 -5.13
CA CYS A 74 3.21 -1.01 -6.52
C CYS A 74 4.64 -1.47 -6.80
N PHE A 75 5.18 -2.35 -5.95
CA PHE A 75 6.43 -3.02 -6.25
C PHE A 75 6.18 -4.12 -7.28
N VAL A 76 6.81 -3.99 -8.44
CA VAL A 76 6.70 -4.91 -9.56
C VAL A 76 7.95 -5.78 -9.62
N ASP A 77 7.81 -7.07 -9.35
CA ASP A 77 8.88 -8.04 -9.55
C ASP A 77 8.85 -8.55 -11.01
N PRO A 78 9.96 -8.58 -11.77
CA PRO A 78 11.34 -8.25 -11.38
C PRO A 78 11.78 -6.79 -11.56
N ASP A 79 10.94 -5.94 -12.16
CA ASP A 79 11.30 -4.59 -12.62
C ASP A 79 11.91 -3.70 -11.51
N ASP A 80 11.38 -3.76 -10.29
CA ASP A 80 11.80 -2.93 -9.16
C ASP A 80 12.86 -3.58 -8.25
N ARG A 81 13.33 -4.80 -8.57
CA ARG A 81 14.41 -5.47 -7.81
C ARG A 81 15.65 -4.59 -7.58
N PRO A 82 16.10 -3.74 -8.51
CA PRO A 82 17.25 -2.87 -8.27
C PRO A 82 17.08 -1.97 -7.03
N TYR A 83 15.89 -1.41 -6.78
CA TYR A 83 15.61 -0.57 -5.61
C TYR A 83 15.71 -1.37 -4.31
N LEU A 84 15.17 -2.59 -4.30
CA LEU A 84 15.24 -3.45 -3.12
C LEU A 84 16.69 -3.85 -2.79
N ARG A 85 17.53 -4.08 -3.81
CA ARG A 85 18.95 -4.38 -3.62
C ARG A 85 19.73 -3.18 -3.12
N GLN A 86 19.46 -2.00 -3.68
CA GLN A 86 20.11 -0.75 -3.31
C GLN A 86 19.77 -0.35 -1.86
N HIS A 87 18.54 -0.62 -1.41
CA HIS A 87 18.01 -0.18 -0.12
C HIS A 87 17.63 -1.35 0.80
N ILE A 88 18.34 -2.47 0.73
CA ILE A 88 17.97 -3.73 1.41
C ILE A 88 17.85 -3.60 2.94
N SER A 89 18.55 -2.64 3.56
CA SER A 89 18.47 -2.35 4.99
C SER A 89 17.33 -1.39 5.37
N GLN A 90 16.73 -0.72 4.39
CA GLN A 90 15.71 0.32 4.60
C GLN A 90 14.34 -0.12 4.10
N LEU A 91 14.27 -0.99 3.09
CA LEU A 91 13.03 -1.50 2.52
C LEU A 91 12.74 -2.92 2.98
N GLN A 92 11.45 -3.21 3.13
CA GLN A 92 10.99 -4.55 3.47
C GLN A 92 9.73 -4.89 2.67
N ILE A 93 9.75 -6.07 2.05
CA ILE A 93 8.55 -6.72 1.50
C ILE A 93 7.71 -7.21 2.68
N ILE A 94 6.41 -6.92 2.64
CA ILE A 94 5.43 -7.42 3.60
C ILE A 94 4.61 -8.51 2.94
N GLY A 95 4.62 -9.70 3.52
CA GLY A 95 3.83 -10.82 3.02
C GLY A 95 4.41 -11.47 1.77
N LYS A 96 3.52 -11.94 0.90
CA LYS A 96 3.81 -12.64 -0.37
C LYS A 96 3.35 -11.78 -1.55
N ALA A 97 3.63 -12.23 -2.77
CA ALA A 97 2.98 -11.67 -3.94
C ALA A 97 1.47 -11.83 -3.81
N PHE A 98 0.74 -10.73 -3.96
CA PHE A 98 -0.71 -10.71 -3.85
C PHE A 98 -1.39 -10.84 -5.21
N TRP A 99 -0.66 -10.59 -6.31
CA TRP A 99 -1.14 -10.73 -7.66
C TRP A 99 0.01 -11.06 -8.62
N GLU A 100 -0.28 -11.79 -9.68
CA GLU A 100 0.68 -12.22 -10.69
C GLU A 100 0.04 -12.30 -12.09
N ALA A 101 0.69 -11.69 -13.08
CA ALA A 101 0.38 -11.89 -14.49
C ALA A 101 1.59 -11.55 -15.37
N ASN A 102 1.67 -12.15 -16.55
CA ASN A 102 2.69 -11.85 -17.57
C ASN A 102 4.13 -11.88 -17.01
N ASP A 103 4.44 -12.91 -16.21
CA ASP A 103 5.73 -13.10 -15.51
C ASP A 103 6.10 -11.97 -14.53
N LYS A 104 5.13 -11.14 -14.14
CA LYS A 104 5.29 -10.07 -13.16
C LYS A 104 4.45 -10.33 -11.93
N LYS A 105 4.98 -9.96 -10.76
CA LYS A 105 4.29 -10.07 -9.48
C LYS A 105 4.16 -8.70 -8.84
N LEU A 106 3.02 -8.44 -8.22
CA LEU A 106 2.83 -7.29 -7.35
C LEU A 106 3.07 -7.67 -5.90
N LEU A 107 3.86 -6.86 -5.22
CA LEU A 107 4.26 -7.03 -3.83
C LEU A 107 3.97 -5.74 -3.06
N THR A 108 3.69 -5.91 -1.77
CA THR A 108 3.64 -4.77 -0.85
C THR A 108 5.01 -4.51 -0.26
N VAL A 109 5.50 -3.28 -0.38
CA VAL A 109 6.80 -2.83 0.17
C VAL A 109 6.60 -1.62 1.07
N SER A 110 7.43 -1.51 2.09
CA SER A 110 7.42 -0.41 3.05
C SER A 110 8.84 -0.15 3.57
N ASN A 111 9.00 0.87 4.41
CA ASN A 111 10.20 0.99 5.24
C ASN A 111 10.32 -0.18 6.24
N ALA A 112 11.53 -0.65 6.54
CA ALA A 112 11.81 -1.77 7.44
C ALA A 112 11.22 -1.64 8.87
N GLY A 113 10.99 -0.42 9.38
CA GLY A 113 10.31 -0.21 10.66
C GLY A 113 8.79 -0.46 10.62
N THR A 114 8.19 -0.31 9.45
CA THR A 114 6.73 -0.31 9.24
C THR A 114 6.03 -1.59 9.65
N PRO A 115 6.54 -2.81 9.33
CA PRO A 115 5.79 -4.04 9.63
C PRO A 115 5.57 -4.24 11.13
N SER A 116 6.55 -3.85 11.96
CA SER A 116 6.43 -3.93 13.40
C SER A 116 5.47 -2.86 13.97
N GLN A 117 5.39 -1.69 13.34
CA GLN A 117 4.39 -0.67 13.70
C GLN A 117 2.98 -1.15 13.32
N LEU A 118 2.77 -1.66 12.10
CA LEU A 118 1.49 -2.20 11.64
C LEU A 118 0.99 -3.33 12.55
N ARG A 119 1.83 -4.33 12.89
CA ARG A 119 1.40 -5.42 13.79
C ARG A 119 0.91 -4.94 15.15
N ARG A 120 1.48 -3.86 15.68
CA ARG A 120 1.16 -3.34 17.02
C ARG A 120 -0.02 -2.38 17.01
N GLN A 121 -0.11 -1.51 16.02
CA GLN A 121 -1.06 -0.41 15.98
C GLN A 121 -2.26 -0.70 15.06
N PHE A 122 -2.04 -1.48 14.00
CA PHE A 122 -3.02 -1.75 12.95
C PHE A 122 -3.01 -3.24 12.55
N PRO A 123 -3.29 -4.18 13.48
CA PRO A 123 -3.16 -5.61 13.21
C PRO A 123 -4.05 -6.08 12.05
N ALA A 124 -5.26 -5.52 11.90
CA ALA A 124 -6.15 -5.81 10.77
C ALA A 124 -5.52 -5.44 9.42
N ILE A 125 -4.79 -4.32 9.35
CA ILE A 125 -4.10 -3.86 8.14
C ILE A 125 -2.88 -4.74 7.85
N TYR A 126 -2.12 -5.10 8.89
CA TYR A 126 -1.03 -6.05 8.74
C TYR A 126 -1.51 -7.39 8.18
N ASN A 127 -2.59 -7.93 8.76
CA ASN A 127 -3.22 -9.17 8.34
C ASN A 127 -3.74 -9.09 6.90
N PHE A 128 -4.42 -8.01 6.55
CA PHE A 128 -4.83 -7.75 5.16
C PHE A 128 -3.64 -7.87 4.20
N ILE A 129 -2.53 -7.19 4.49
CA ILE A 129 -1.37 -7.16 3.59
C ILE A 129 -0.75 -8.56 3.41
N VAL A 130 -0.65 -9.35 4.47
CA VAL A 130 -0.02 -10.68 4.39
C VAL A 130 -0.94 -11.76 3.82
N ASN A 131 -2.25 -11.57 3.92
CA ASN A 131 -3.25 -12.56 3.51
C ASN A 131 -3.92 -12.25 2.17
N GLN A 132 -3.86 -11.01 1.67
CA GLN A 132 -4.43 -10.64 0.38
C GLN A 132 -3.89 -11.51 -0.76
N THR A 133 -4.80 -11.93 -1.62
CA THR A 133 -4.53 -12.69 -2.83
C THR A 133 -5.64 -12.39 -3.82
N TYR A 134 -5.26 -12.10 -5.06
CA TYR A 134 -6.22 -11.80 -6.12
C TYR A 134 -5.98 -12.80 -7.24
N ASP A 135 -6.93 -13.73 -7.37
CA ASP A 135 -6.80 -14.88 -8.27
C ASP A 135 -7.36 -14.58 -9.67
N ASP A 136 -7.98 -13.42 -9.86
CA ASP A 136 -8.64 -13.03 -11.11
C ASP A 136 -7.79 -12.04 -11.92
N ALA A 137 -7.47 -12.44 -13.17
CA ALA A 137 -6.75 -11.62 -14.13
C ALA A 137 -7.56 -10.40 -14.61
N GLN A 138 -8.87 -10.34 -14.35
CA GLN A 138 -9.77 -9.24 -14.76
C GLN A 138 -10.31 -8.40 -13.59
N ILE A 139 -9.73 -8.54 -12.39
CA ILE A 139 -10.19 -7.79 -11.21
C ILE A 139 -10.24 -6.27 -11.42
N THR A 140 -9.41 -5.74 -12.32
CA THR A 140 -9.27 -4.31 -12.60
C THR A 140 -10.29 -3.77 -13.60
N ALA A 141 -11.20 -4.62 -14.10
CA ALA A 141 -12.28 -4.21 -15.01
C ALA A 141 -13.44 -3.48 -14.29
N GLN A 142 -13.50 -3.56 -12.96
CA GLN A 142 -14.44 -2.83 -12.12
C GLN A 142 -13.73 -1.68 -11.41
N ASP A 143 -14.48 -0.72 -10.87
CA ASP A 143 -13.91 0.24 -9.93
C ASP A 143 -13.64 -0.43 -8.56
N PRO A 144 -12.64 0.05 -7.79
CA PRO A 144 -12.25 -0.56 -6.52
C PRO A 144 -13.38 -0.69 -5.49
N ALA A 145 -14.29 0.29 -5.42
CA ALA A 145 -15.37 0.29 -4.45
C ALA A 145 -16.44 -0.75 -4.81
N GLY A 146 -16.79 -0.85 -6.10
CA GLY A 146 -17.65 -1.91 -6.63
C GLY A 146 -17.09 -3.30 -6.32
N TRP A 147 -15.81 -3.54 -6.61
CA TRP A 147 -15.19 -4.82 -6.32
C TRP A 147 -15.20 -5.16 -4.82
N LEU A 148 -14.87 -4.18 -3.96
CA LEU A 148 -14.88 -4.36 -2.51
C LEU A 148 -16.29 -4.70 -2.00
N GLN A 149 -17.32 -4.07 -2.55
CA GLN A 149 -18.71 -4.35 -2.16
C GLN A 149 -19.09 -5.81 -2.44
N GLU A 150 -18.69 -6.34 -3.60
CA GLU A 150 -18.93 -7.73 -4.01
C GLU A 150 -18.09 -8.73 -3.18
N ASN A 151 -16.88 -8.33 -2.77
CA ASN A 151 -15.88 -9.23 -2.16
C ASN A 151 -15.63 -8.94 -0.67
N ARG A 152 -16.53 -8.20 -0.02
CA ARG A 152 -16.34 -7.71 1.36
C ARG A 152 -16.02 -8.83 2.35
N ALA A 153 -16.70 -9.97 2.25
CA ALA A 153 -16.47 -11.11 3.15
C ALA A 153 -15.06 -11.69 2.97
N THR A 154 -14.58 -11.78 1.73
CA THR A 154 -13.22 -12.22 1.40
C THR A 154 -12.19 -11.26 2.00
N VAL A 155 -12.37 -9.95 1.80
CA VAL A 155 -11.46 -8.93 2.35
C VAL A 155 -11.45 -8.93 3.88
N GLN A 156 -12.62 -9.08 4.52
CA GLN A 156 -12.71 -9.22 5.98
C GLN A 156 -12.00 -10.46 6.49
N SER A 157 -12.04 -11.58 5.74
CA SER A 157 -11.29 -12.78 6.11
C SER A 157 -9.78 -12.53 6.10
N TRP A 158 -9.26 -11.72 5.17
CA TRP A 158 -7.84 -11.35 5.15
C TRP A 158 -7.45 -10.52 6.37
N MET A 159 -8.31 -9.62 6.83
CA MET A 159 -8.07 -8.76 8.00
C MET A 159 -8.10 -9.53 9.33
N ASN A 160 -8.91 -10.59 9.41
CA ASN A 160 -9.18 -11.30 10.66
C ASN A 160 -8.27 -12.54 10.89
N ASN A 161 -7.56 -13.00 9.86
CA ASN A 161 -6.61 -14.12 9.93
C ASN A 161 -5.24 -13.69 10.48
#